data_AF-A0A3B5KXT1-F1
#
_entry.id   AF-A0A3B5KXT1-F1
#
_cell.length_a   1.000
_cell.length_b   1.000
_cell.length_c   1.000
_cell.angle_alpha   90.00
_cell.angle_beta   90.00
_cell.angle_gamma   90.00
#
_symmetry.space_group_name_H-M   'P 1'
#
loop_
_entity.id
_entity.type
_entity.pdbx_description
1 polymer ?
#
loop_
_entity_poly.entity_id
_entity_poly.type
_entity_poly.pdbx_seq_one_letter_code
_entity_poly.pdbx_strand_id
1 'polypeptide(L)'
;MWAKKLDLSMTEQSGQQPSPAETLRKTLEQQHTLIQNHDAALRELNNRQAETNRRLEEIASYLQGTSSQASAVAPAPAPVPDPQSTSRSVDSVRSTVSDFRPSLPERFSGEVSKCRGFLFQCTIIFNHSPQSFLHDGRKISFILSHLSGKALEWAEARFPNSADYGYSFDDFLDEFKQAFNQDTDKTSDSRSLLELKQGRRSVAEFAIDFRIKAAASGWGQTALKSAYFHALNDSIKDELAVLDEPKTLEELINLTIRLDNRLRSRNRERAKSCHPFVRSCSDKTSNSAFPSSEPAETEPMQIGSTRLSPEERLRRFKENLCLYCGESGHRISTCPSKAKAVVRQRK
;
A
#
# COMPACT_ATOMS: atom_id res chain seq x y z
N MET A 1 46.57 -54.57 47.91
CA MET A 1 46.81 -54.52 46.45
C MET A 1 45.65 -53.76 45.80
N TRP A 2 46.01 -52.69 45.09
CA TRP A 2 45.33 -51.89 44.03
C TRP A 2 43.78 -51.79 44.03
N ALA A 3 43.13 -50.63 44.21
CA ALA A 3 43.18 -49.32 43.53
C ALA A 3 42.51 -49.27 42.14
N LYS A 4 41.74 -48.16 41.95
CA LYS A 4 41.26 -47.51 40.70
C LYS A 4 39.86 -47.94 40.23
N LYS A 5 38.99 -47.09 39.65
CA LYS A 5 38.79 -45.63 39.52
C LYS A 5 37.44 -45.51 38.76
N LEU A 6 36.69 -44.45 39.07
CA LEU A 6 35.35 -44.03 38.57
C LEU A 6 35.05 -44.23 37.07
N ASP A 7 33.75 -44.33 36.75
CA ASP A 7 33.12 -43.50 35.71
C ASP A 7 31.68 -43.09 36.07
N LEU A 8 31.37 -41.81 35.86
CA LEU A 8 30.04 -41.19 35.91
C LEU A 8 29.30 -41.49 34.60
N SER A 9 28.04 -41.94 34.65
CA SER A 9 26.89 -41.33 33.94
C SER A 9 25.65 -42.24 33.93
N MET A 10 24.47 -41.59 33.93
CA MET A 10 23.13 -42.07 33.57
C MET A 10 22.28 -42.81 34.62
N THR A 11 21.27 -42.10 35.15
CA THR A 11 19.86 -42.54 35.11
C THR A 11 18.92 -41.35 35.28
N GLU A 12 18.42 -40.88 34.14
CA GLU A 12 17.05 -40.42 33.86
C GLU A 12 16.37 -39.48 34.85
N GLN A 13 16.35 -38.19 34.49
CA GLN A 13 15.24 -37.30 34.83
C GLN A 13 13.97 -37.81 34.12
N SER A 14 13.20 -38.66 34.80
CA SER A 14 11.86 -39.03 34.38
C SER A 14 10.93 -37.82 34.53
N GLY A 15 10.79 -37.03 33.46
CA GLY A 15 9.74 -36.03 33.34
C GLY A 15 8.38 -36.72 33.37
N GLN A 16 7.70 -36.70 34.52
CA GLN A 16 6.31 -37.10 34.64
C GLN A 16 5.46 -36.21 33.72
N GLN A 17 4.99 -36.79 32.62
CA GLN A 17 3.89 -36.22 31.83
C GLN A 17 2.68 -36.06 32.77
N PRO A 18 2.05 -34.88 32.85
CA PRO A 18 0.90 -34.67 33.72
C PRO A 18 -0.21 -35.64 33.33
N SER A 19 -0.87 -36.23 34.34
CA SER A 19 -1.94 -37.19 34.12
C SER A 19 -3.01 -36.57 33.21
N PRO A 20 -3.59 -37.31 32.24
CA PRO A 20 -4.65 -36.79 31.37
C PRO A 20 -5.80 -36.13 32.15
N ALA A 21 -6.08 -36.63 33.37
CA ALA A 21 -7.08 -36.05 34.27
C ALA A 21 -6.68 -34.68 34.84
N GLU A 22 -5.40 -34.42 35.07
CA GLU A 22 -4.89 -33.13 35.55
C GLU A 22 -4.89 -32.07 34.45
N THR A 23 -4.54 -32.48 33.22
CA THR A 23 -4.65 -31.60 32.04
C THR A 23 -6.09 -31.16 31.81
N LEU A 24 -7.05 -32.10 31.89
CA LEU A 24 -8.47 -31.78 31.76
C LEU A 24 -8.97 -30.83 32.87
N ARG A 25 -8.56 -31.04 34.13
CA ARG A 25 -8.91 -30.13 35.23
C ARG A 25 -8.37 -28.73 34.99
N LYS A 26 -7.11 -28.62 34.57
CA LYS A 26 -6.47 -27.34 34.27
C LYS A 26 -7.16 -26.61 33.11
N THR A 27 -7.55 -27.34 32.06
CA THR A 27 -8.31 -26.76 30.94
C THR A 27 -9.69 -26.28 31.37
N LEU A 28 -10.39 -27.04 32.22
CA LEU A 28 -11.70 -26.64 32.76
C LEU A 28 -11.60 -25.40 33.65
N GLU A 29 -10.58 -25.31 34.51
CA GLU A 29 -10.31 -24.11 35.31
C GLU A 29 -9.98 -22.90 34.43
N GLN A 30 -9.21 -23.10 33.36
CA GLN A 30 -8.90 -22.05 32.40
C GLN A 30 -10.14 -21.57 31.63
N GLN A 31 -11.04 -22.48 31.24
CA GLN A 31 -12.30 -22.08 30.62
C GLN A 31 -13.23 -21.38 31.60
N HIS A 32 -13.30 -21.83 32.85
CA HIS A 32 -14.11 -21.20 33.88
C HIS A 32 -13.67 -19.74 34.13
N THR A 33 -12.37 -19.51 34.26
CA THR A 33 -11.81 -18.15 34.42
C THR A 33 -12.05 -17.28 33.19
N LEU A 34 -11.97 -17.85 31.98
CA LEU A 34 -12.28 -17.12 30.75
C LEU A 34 -13.75 -16.68 30.71
N ILE A 35 -14.68 -17.56 31.09
CA ILE A 35 -16.12 -17.25 31.16
C ILE A 35 -16.37 -16.15 32.19
N GLN A 36 -15.77 -16.25 33.38
CA GLN A 36 -15.89 -15.21 34.41
C GLN A 36 -15.39 -13.84 33.92
N ASN A 37 -14.27 -13.81 33.19
CA ASN A 37 -13.75 -12.58 32.60
C ASN A 37 -14.69 -12.00 31.54
N HIS A 38 -15.31 -12.86 30.72
CA HIS A 38 -16.28 -12.44 29.73
C HIS A 38 -17.55 -11.87 30.39
N ASP A 39 -18.06 -12.52 31.43
CA ASP A 39 -19.22 -12.04 32.20
C ASP A 39 -18.95 -10.72 32.92
N ALA A 40 -17.71 -10.51 33.39
CA ALA A 40 -17.28 -9.23 33.95
C ALA A 40 -17.25 -8.13 32.87
N ALA A 41 -16.72 -8.44 31.68
CA ALA A 41 -16.68 -7.49 30.56
C ALA A 41 -18.09 -7.12 30.06
N LEU A 42 -19.02 -8.08 30.00
CA LEU A 42 -20.41 -7.82 29.63
C LEU A 42 -21.13 -6.94 30.65
N ARG A 43 -20.90 -7.17 31.95
CA ARG A 43 -21.43 -6.30 33.01
C ARG A 43 -20.90 -4.88 32.90
N GLU A 44 -19.61 -4.72 32.63
CA GLU A 44 -19.01 -3.40 32.43
C GLU A 44 -19.59 -2.68 31.21
N LEU A 45 -19.76 -3.37 30.07
CA LEU A 45 -20.40 -2.80 28.89
C LEU A 45 -21.85 -2.37 29.17
N ASN A 46 -22.61 -3.19 29.90
CA ASN A 46 -23.98 -2.86 30.27
C ASN A 46 -24.05 -1.64 31.19
N ASN A 47 -23.13 -1.52 32.15
CA ASN A 47 -23.03 -0.34 33.02
C ASN A 47 -22.70 0.92 32.23
N ARG A 48 -21.77 0.83 31.27
CA ARG A 48 -21.43 1.96 30.38
C ARG A 48 -22.62 2.37 29.51
N GLN A 49 -23.39 1.40 29.02
CA GLN A 49 -24.62 1.68 28.27
C GLN A 49 -25.71 2.34 29.14
N ALA A 50 -25.85 1.94 30.40
CA ALA A 50 -26.78 2.58 31.32
C ALA A 50 -26.37 4.03 31.61
N GLU A 51 -25.07 4.29 31.79
CA GLU A 51 -24.54 5.64 32.01
C GLU A 51 -24.72 6.54 30.78
N THR A 52 -24.48 6.03 29.56
CA THR A 52 -24.74 6.81 28.35
C THR A 52 -26.21 7.14 28.19
N ASN A 53 -27.11 6.20 28.46
CA ASN A 53 -28.55 6.43 28.44
C ASN A 53 -28.97 7.49 29.46
N ARG A 54 -28.45 7.44 30.70
CA ARG A 54 -28.73 8.45 31.73
C ARG A 54 -28.30 9.86 31.30
N ARG A 55 -27.13 9.99 30.65
CA ARG A 55 -26.66 11.28 30.11
C ARG A 55 -27.57 11.80 29.00
N LEU A 56 -28.09 10.92 28.14
CA LEU A 56 -29.05 11.30 27.10
C LEU A 56 -30.35 11.82 27.72
N GLU A 57 -30.86 11.18 28.77
CA GLU A 57 -32.04 11.64 29.51
C GLU A 57 -31.81 13.00 30.18
N GLU A 58 -30.64 13.22 30.77
CA GLU A 58 -30.28 14.51 31.38
C GLU A 58 -30.24 15.63 30.33
N ILE A 59 -29.61 15.38 29.17
CA ILE A 59 -29.61 16.32 28.04
C ILE A 59 -31.04 16.60 27.54
N ALA A 60 -31.87 15.57 27.41
CA ALA A 60 -33.26 15.73 27.00
C ALA A 60 -34.05 16.61 27.99
N SER A 61 -33.85 16.41 29.30
CA SER A 61 -34.49 17.22 30.34
C SER A 61 -34.06 18.69 30.32
N TYR A 62 -32.77 18.96 30.04
CA TYR A 62 -32.23 20.31 29.92
C TYR A 62 -32.82 21.07 28.72
N LEU A 63 -32.99 20.39 27.59
CA LEU A 63 -33.61 20.94 26.39
C LEU A 63 -35.10 21.26 26.61
N GLN A 64 -35.81 20.43 27.39
CA GLN A 64 -37.22 20.66 27.69
C GLN A 64 -37.42 21.82 28.69
N GLY A 65 -36.52 21.97 29.66
CA GLY A 65 -36.52 23.10 30.61
C GLY A 65 -36.27 24.45 29.95
N THR A 66 -35.35 24.51 28.99
CA THR A 66 -35.04 25.75 28.23
C THR A 66 -36.18 26.18 27.31
N SER A 67 -36.93 25.23 26.73
CA SER A 67 -38.12 25.54 25.93
C SER A 67 -39.27 26.16 26.74
N SER A 68 -39.36 25.86 28.04
CA SER A 68 -40.46 26.35 28.90
C SER A 68 -40.22 27.77 29.43
N GLN A 69 -38.98 28.25 29.39
CA GLN A 69 -38.61 29.61 29.84
C GLN A 69 -38.90 30.69 28.79
N ALA A 70 -39.11 30.33 27.52
CA ALA A 70 -39.29 31.26 26.42
C ALA A 70 -40.74 31.77 26.21
N SER A 71 -41.71 31.35 27.04
CA SER A 71 -43.15 31.66 26.84
C SER A 71 -43.81 32.59 27.87
N ALA A 72 -43.07 33.34 28.70
CA ALA A 72 -43.67 34.20 29.72
C ALA A 72 -43.57 35.72 29.44
N VAL A 73 -44.67 36.30 28.88
CA VAL A 73 -45.27 37.65 29.13
C VAL A 73 -44.51 38.89 28.58
N ALA A 74 -45.05 39.83 27.76
CA ALA A 74 -46.15 40.80 27.96
C ALA A 74 -46.52 41.62 26.64
N PRO A 75 -47.55 42.50 26.61
CA PRO A 75 -48.47 42.72 25.46
C PRO A 75 -48.32 43.99 24.59
N ALA A 76 -49.13 44.03 23.50
CA ALA A 76 -49.26 45.01 22.41
C ALA A 76 -49.80 46.42 22.78
N PRO A 77 -49.75 47.40 21.84
CA PRO A 77 -50.94 47.71 21.03
C PRO A 77 -50.69 47.95 19.52
N ALA A 78 -51.78 47.81 18.74
CA ALA A 78 -51.89 47.81 17.27
C ALA A 78 -52.20 49.22 16.68
N PRO A 79 -52.76 49.38 15.45
CA PRO A 79 -52.36 48.98 14.08
C PRO A 79 -52.46 50.17 13.07
N VAL A 80 -51.93 50.11 11.83
CA VAL A 80 -52.60 50.38 10.50
C VAL A 80 -51.60 50.18 9.31
N PRO A 81 -51.99 50.11 8.00
CA PRO A 81 -51.86 48.88 7.19
C PRO A 81 -50.99 48.97 5.90
N ASP A 82 -50.72 47.77 5.37
CA ASP A 82 -50.12 47.30 4.11
C ASP A 82 -50.55 48.00 2.79
N PRO A 83 -49.87 47.83 1.62
CA PRO A 83 -49.31 46.55 1.14
C PRO A 83 -48.00 46.58 0.32
N GLN A 84 -47.18 45.52 0.44
CA GLN A 84 -46.59 44.84 -0.73
C GLN A 84 -45.99 43.47 -0.37
N SER A 85 -46.54 42.46 -1.04
CA SER A 85 -46.24 41.03 -0.92
C SER A 85 -44.76 40.71 -1.14
N THR A 86 -44.08 40.29 -0.08
CA THR A 86 -42.88 39.45 -0.15
C THR A 86 -43.19 38.15 0.58
N SER A 87 -43.51 37.10 -0.17
CA SER A 87 -43.70 35.75 0.38
C SER A 87 -42.33 35.19 0.79
N ARG A 88 -41.91 35.47 2.03
CA ARG A 88 -40.92 34.68 2.76
C ARG A 88 -41.65 33.63 3.58
N SER A 89 -41.72 32.42 3.04
CA SER A 89 -42.32 31.28 3.73
C SER A 89 -41.30 30.68 4.71
N VAL A 90 -41.49 31.01 5.98
CA VAL A 90 -41.30 30.19 7.19
C VAL A 90 -40.37 28.97 7.07
N ASP A 91 -39.11 29.16 7.45
CA ASP A 91 -38.23 28.06 7.82
C ASP A 91 -38.68 27.47 9.16
N SER A 92 -39.33 26.32 9.09
CA SER A 92 -39.52 25.44 10.23
C SER A 92 -38.14 24.92 10.66
N VAL A 93 -37.63 25.41 11.79
CA VAL A 93 -36.36 24.97 12.38
C VAL A 93 -36.52 23.54 12.88
N ARG A 94 -36.32 22.57 11.98
CA ARG A 94 -36.12 21.17 12.32
C ARG A 94 -34.75 21.05 12.96
N SER A 95 -34.74 20.64 14.23
CA SER A 95 -33.55 20.29 15.00
C SER A 95 -32.61 19.42 14.18
N THR A 96 -31.45 19.94 13.83
CA THR A 96 -30.40 19.18 13.17
C THR A 96 -29.69 18.35 14.23
N VAL A 97 -30.20 17.14 14.49
CA VAL A 97 -29.29 16.02 14.57
C VAL A 97 -28.46 16.12 13.29
N SER A 98 -27.14 16.21 13.40
CA SER A 98 -26.28 16.14 12.22
C SER A 98 -26.44 14.73 11.66
N ASP A 99 -27.49 14.53 10.87
CA ASP A 99 -27.69 13.34 10.07
C ASP A 99 -26.42 13.22 9.23
N PHE A 100 -25.71 12.11 9.38
CA PHE A 100 -24.61 11.76 8.51
C PHE A 100 -25.14 11.84 7.08
N ARG A 101 -24.72 12.83 6.28
CA ARG A 101 -25.10 12.90 4.87
C ARG A 101 -23.93 12.37 4.07
N PRO A 102 -24.06 11.22 3.39
CA PRO A 102 -23.01 10.76 2.50
C PRO A 102 -22.72 11.85 1.48
N SER A 103 -21.43 12.09 1.24
CA SER A 103 -20.99 13.00 0.18
C SER A 103 -21.63 12.61 -1.14
N LEU A 104 -22.03 13.61 -1.92
CA LEU A 104 -22.60 13.38 -3.24
C LEU A 104 -21.55 12.69 -4.15
N PRO A 105 -21.95 11.77 -5.04
CA PRO A 105 -21.01 11.06 -5.89
C PRO A 105 -20.32 12.05 -6.83
N GLU A 106 -19.07 11.73 -7.21
CA GLU A 106 -18.42 12.47 -8.29
C GLU A 106 -19.23 12.33 -9.58
N ARG A 107 -19.30 13.39 -10.38
CA ARG A 107 -20.01 13.34 -11.66
C ARG A 107 -19.38 12.31 -12.58
N PHE A 108 -20.21 11.47 -13.19
CA PHE A 108 -19.77 10.41 -14.07
C PHE A 108 -19.69 10.89 -15.52
N SER A 109 -18.51 10.81 -16.13
CA SER A 109 -18.23 11.30 -17.49
C SER A 109 -18.43 10.26 -18.61
N GLY A 110 -18.67 9.00 -18.24
CA GLY A 110 -18.71 7.85 -19.16
C GLY A 110 -17.44 6.98 -19.16
N GLU A 111 -16.50 7.21 -18.23
CA GLU A 111 -15.30 6.38 -18.08
C GLU A 111 -15.63 4.98 -17.54
N VAL A 112 -15.38 3.95 -18.35
CA VAL A 112 -15.72 2.54 -18.00
C VAL A 112 -15.12 2.10 -16.66
N SER A 113 -13.87 2.46 -16.37
CA SER A 113 -13.18 2.10 -15.12
C SER A 113 -13.83 2.67 -13.86
N LYS A 114 -14.59 3.77 -13.99
CA LYS A 114 -15.25 4.45 -12.86
C LYS A 114 -16.71 4.04 -12.68
N CYS A 115 -17.33 3.38 -13.67
CA CYS A 115 -18.75 3.04 -13.67
C CYS A 115 -19.18 2.28 -12.40
N ARG A 116 -18.46 1.19 -12.06
CA ARG A 116 -18.75 0.38 -10.87
C ARG A 116 -18.65 1.19 -9.56
N GLY A 117 -17.64 2.06 -9.46
CA GLY A 117 -17.44 2.91 -8.29
C GLY A 117 -18.54 3.96 -8.13
N PHE A 118 -18.97 4.57 -9.23
CA PHE A 118 -20.07 5.53 -9.26
C PHE A 118 -21.40 4.89 -8.82
N LEU A 119 -21.78 3.75 -9.42
CA LEU A 119 -23.00 3.03 -9.03
C LEU A 119 -22.98 2.59 -7.55
N PHE A 120 -21.81 2.17 -7.05
CA PHE A 120 -21.63 1.85 -5.63
C PHE A 120 -21.88 3.06 -4.73
N GLN A 121 -21.36 4.24 -5.09
CA GLN A 121 -21.61 5.48 -4.34
C GLN A 121 -23.10 5.87 -4.36
N CYS A 122 -23.77 5.77 -5.51
CA CYS A 122 -25.23 6.00 -5.59
C CYS A 122 -26.00 5.03 -4.68
N THR A 123 -25.63 3.75 -4.67
CA THR A 123 -26.27 2.73 -3.83
C THR A 123 -26.12 3.05 -2.34
N ILE A 124 -24.94 3.51 -1.90
CA ILE A 124 -24.73 3.96 -0.51
C ILE A 124 -25.71 5.09 -0.14
N ILE A 125 -25.90 6.07 -1.03
CA ILE A 125 -26.81 7.19 -0.80
C ILE A 125 -28.26 6.74 -0.72
N PHE A 126 -28.67 5.83 -1.61
CA PHE A 126 -30.03 5.28 -1.61
C PHE A 126 -30.31 4.51 -0.31
N ASN A 127 -29.35 3.70 0.13
CA ASN A 127 -29.47 2.93 1.37
C ASN A 127 -29.46 3.82 2.62
N HIS A 128 -28.74 4.94 2.58
CA HIS A 128 -28.71 5.89 3.69
C HIS A 128 -30.02 6.69 3.80
N SER A 129 -30.65 7.01 2.67
CA SER A 129 -31.85 7.86 2.61
C SER A 129 -33.04 7.15 1.94
N PRO A 130 -33.49 5.99 2.44
CA PRO A 130 -34.47 5.16 1.74
C PRO A 130 -35.81 5.89 1.53
N GLN A 131 -36.20 6.76 2.45
CA GLN A 131 -37.43 7.56 2.36
C GLN A 131 -37.43 8.56 1.21
N SER A 132 -36.25 9.04 0.81
CA SER A 132 -36.11 9.93 -0.35
C SER A 132 -36.18 9.16 -1.67
N PHE A 133 -35.84 7.88 -1.66
CA PHE A 133 -35.68 7.02 -2.86
C PHE A 133 -36.68 5.85 -2.89
N LEU A 134 -37.91 6.08 -2.42
CA LEU A 134 -38.99 5.08 -2.42
C LEU A 134 -39.42 4.65 -3.83
N HIS A 135 -39.30 5.54 -4.81
CA HIS A 135 -39.68 5.29 -6.19
C HIS A 135 -38.43 5.16 -7.07
N ASP A 136 -38.47 4.20 -7.99
CA ASP A 136 -37.38 3.95 -8.93
C ASP A 136 -37.07 5.18 -9.79
N GLY A 137 -38.09 5.92 -10.22
CA GLY A 137 -37.90 7.18 -10.93
C GLY A 137 -36.99 8.17 -10.20
N ARG A 138 -37.06 8.25 -8.86
CA ARG A 138 -36.16 9.14 -8.10
C ARG A 138 -34.71 8.65 -8.08
N LYS A 139 -34.49 7.33 -8.03
CA LYS A 139 -33.14 6.75 -8.13
C LYS A 139 -32.55 6.99 -9.53
N ILE A 140 -33.37 6.79 -10.57
CA ILE A 140 -32.99 7.04 -11.96
C ILE A 140 -32.67 8.53 -12.16
N SER A 141 -33.57 9.45 -11.77
CA SER A 141 -33.32 10.90 -11.84
C SER A 141 -32.04 11.29 -11.10
N PHE A 142 -31.78 10.70 -9.94
CA PHE A 142 -30.56 10.95 -9.19
C PHE A 142 -29.33 10.56 -9.99
N ILE A 143 -29.26 9.33 -10.51
CA ILE A 143 -28.13 8.88 -11.32
C ILE A 143 -27.95 9.80 -12.54
N LEU A 144 -29.03 10.07 -13.28
CA LEU A 144 -29.00 10.91 -14.48
C LEU A 144 -28.50 12.34 -14.19
N SER A 145 -28.92 12.94 -13.06
CA SER A 145 -28.49 14.28 -12.65
C SER A 145 -26.99 14.37 -12.28
N HIS A 146 -26.34 13.24 -12.08
CA HIS A 146 -24.91 13.14 -11.77
C HIS A 146 -24.06 12.71 -12.98
N LEU A 147 -24.65 12.67 -14.17
CA LEU A 147 -23.92 12.40 -15.40
C LEU A 147 -23.30 13.69 -15.96
N SER A 148 -22.25 13.51 -16.76
CA SER A 148 -21.53 14.57 -17.46
C SER A 148 -20.89 14.03 -18.73
N GLY A 149 -20.47 14.91 -19.64
CA GLY A 149 -19.79 14.51 -20.88
C GLY A 149 -20.60 13.49 -21.68
N LYS A 150 -19.93 12.43 -22.17
CA LYS A 150 -20.54 11.39 -23.01
C LYS A 150 -21.66 10.63 -22.31
N ALA A 151 -21.59 10.48 -20.99
CA ALA A 151 -22.66 9.82 -20.24
C ALA A 151 -23.95 10.65 -20.23
N LEU A 152 -23.83 11.98 -20.18
CA LEU A 152 -24.99 12.86 -20.26
C LEU A 152 -25.57 12.88 -21.68
N GLU A 153 -24.73 12.94 -22.72
CA GLU A 153 -25.18 12.86 -24.12
C GLU A 153 -25.98 11.57 -24.40
N TRP A 154 -25.50 10.43 -23.87
CA TRP A 154 -26.24 9.16 -23.93
C TRP A 154 -27.58 9.24 -23.20
N ALA A 155 -27.61 9.83 -22.00
CA ALA A 155 -28.83 9.95 -21.22
C ALA A 155 -29.88 10.83 -21.90
N GLU A 156 -29.47 11.94 -22.51
CA GLU A 156 -30.35 12.82 -23.28
C GLU A 156 -30.94 12.09 -24.50
N ALA A 157 -30.14 11.26 -25.18
CA ALA A 157 -30.60 10.46 -26.31
C ALA A 157 -31.57 9.34 -25.89
N ARG A 158 -31.34 8.72 -24.71
CA ARG A 158 -32.10 7.55 -24.25
C ARG A 158 -33.35 7.90 -23.45
N PHE A 159 -33.31 8.97 -22.66
CA PHE A 159 -34.35 9.40 -21.72
C PHE A 159 -34.78 10.86 -21.98
N PRO A 160 -35.45 11.15 -23.11
CA PRO A 160 -35.84 12.52 -23.46
C PRO A 160 -36.95 13.09 -22.56
N ASN A 161 -37.71 12.24 -21.86
CA ASN A 161 -38.74 12.66 -20.92
C ASN A 161 -38.27 12.44 -19.48
N SER A 162 -38.15 13.53 -18.70
CA SER A 162 -37.73 13.49 -17.30
C SER A 162 -38.88 13.27 -16.30
N ALA A 163 -40.13 13.33 -16.75
CA ALA A 163 -41.30 13.17 -15.89
C ALA A 163 -41.69 11.70 -15.67
N ASP A 164 -41.45 10.85 -16.68
CA ASP A 164 -41.66 9.42 -16.61
C ASP A 164 -40.65 8.72 -17.50
N TYR A 165 -39.81 7.89 -16.89
CA TYR A 165 -38.81 7.11 -17.60
C TYR A 165 -39.43 5.85 -18.20
N GLY A 166 -40.48 5.28 -17.62
CA GLY A 166 -41.06 4.00 -18.04
C GLY A 166 -40.15 2.78 -17.78
N TYR A 167 -39.14 2.90 -16.91
CA TYR A 167 -38.23 1.81 -16.52
C TYR A 167 -38.35 1.53 -15.02
N SER A 168 -38.21 0.26 -14.66
CA SER A 168 -37.83 -0.09 -13.30
C SER A 168 -36.37 0.33 -13.05
N PHE A 169 -35.98 0.45 -11.78
CA PHE A 169 -34.59 0.77 -11.47
C PHE A 169 -33.62 -0.31 -11.96
N ASP A 170 -34.03 -1.57 -11.95
CA ASP A 170 -33.21 -2.69 -12.41
C ASP A 170 -33.01 -2.67 -13.93
N ASP A 171 -34.09 -2.44 -14.70
CA ASP A 171 -33.99 -2.31 -16.16
C ASP A 171 -33.07 -1.14 -16.57
N PHE A 172 -33.19 -0.01 -15.86
CA PHE A 172 -32.29 1.12 -16.04
C PHE A 172 -30.83 0.75 -15.75
N LEU A 173 -30.57 0.03 -14.66
CA LEU A 173 -29.21 -0.38 -14.29
C LEU A 173 -28.60 -1.31 -15.34
N ASP A 174 -29.38 -2.20 -15.92
CA ASP A 174 -28.91 -3.11 -16.96
C ASP A 174 -28.56 -2.36 -18.24
N GLU A 175 -29.39 -1.42 -18.69
CA GLU A 175 -29.05 -0.55 -19.83
C GLU A 175 -27.82 0.32 -19.54
N PHE A 176 -27.74 0.90 -18.34
CA PHE A 176 -26.62 1.74 -17.94
C PHE A 176 -25.31 0.95 -17.91
N LYS A 177 -25.33 -0.28 -17.38
CA LYS A 177 -24.18 -1.18 -17.40
C LYS A 177 -23.84 -1.60 -18.81
N GLN A 178 -24.83 -1.87 -19.67
CA GLN A 178 -24.57 -2.21 -21.06
C GLN A 178 -23.86 -1.07 -21.82
N ALA A 179 -24.18 0.18 -21.49
CA ALA A 179 -23.55 1.35 -22.11
C ALA A 179 -22.14 1.65 -21.56
N PHE A 180 -21.93 1.51 -20.24
CA PHE A 180 -20.73 2.05 -19.57
C PHE A 180 -19.93 1.06 -18.72
N ASN A 181 -20.42 -0.15 -18.50
CA ASN A 181 -19.69 -1.17 -17.77
C ASN A 181 -19.14 -2.20 -18.77
N GLN A 182 -17.83 -2.42 -18.76
CA GLN A 182 -17.29 -3.62 -19.38
C GLN A 182 -17.42 -4.72 -18.34
N ASP A 183 -18.21 -5.75 -18.65
CA ASP A 183 -18.23 -6.97 -17.87
C ASP A 183 -16.82 -7.57 -17.88
N THR A 184 -16.07 -7.28 -16.82
CA THR A 184 -14.84 -8.01 -16.53
C THR A 184 -15.28 -9.39 -16.07
N ASP A 185 -15.33 -10.32 -17.02
CA ASP A 185 -15.48 -11.73 -16.67
C ASP A 185 -14.45 -12.09 -15.59
N LYS A 186 -14.82 -12.97 -14.66
CA LYS A 186 -13.94 -13.47 -13.57
C LYS A 186 -12.61 -13.97 -14.13
N THR A 187 -12.61 -14.46 -15.37
CA THR A 187 -11.40 -14.86 -16.10
C THR A 187 -10.46 -13.67 -16.39
N SER A 188 -11.00 -12.51 -16.74
CA SER A 188 -10.24 -11.26 -16.92
C SER A 188 -9.60 -10.80 -15.60
N ASP A 189 -10.38 -10.81 -14.51
CA ASP A 189 -9.88 -10.44 -13.18
C ASP A 189 -8.78 -11.39 -12.70
N SER A 190 -8.94 -12.70 -12.97
CA SER A 190 -7.92 -13.72 -12.70
C SER A 190 -6.62 -13.49 -13.47
N ARG A 191 -6.71 -13.15 -14.77
CA ARG A 191 -5.51 -12.81 -15.58
C ARG A 191 -4.84 -11.55 -15.05
N SER A 192 -5.62 -10.51 -14.77
CA SER A 192 -5.09 -9.25 -14.24
C SER A 192 -4.42 -9.41 -12.88
N LEU A 193 -4.92 -10.33 -12.04
CA LEU A 193 -4.29 -10.68 -10.77
C LEU A 193 -2.95 -11.40 -10.98
N LEU A 194 -2.87 -12.33 -11.93
CA LEU A 194 -1.63 -13.06 -12.24
C LEU A 194 -0.54 -12.18 -12.87
N GLU A 195 -0.95 -11.21 -13.69
CA GLU A 195 -0.06 -10.23 -14.32
C GLU A 195 0.44 -9.18 -13.32
N LEU A 196 -0.26 -8.97 -12.20
CA LEU A 196 0.14 -8.00 -11.20
C LEU A 196 1.48 -8.39 -10.58
N LYS A 197 2.47 -7.50 -10.69
CA LYS A 197 3.77 -7.61 -10.04
C LYS A 197 4.02 -6.43 -9.12
N GLN A 198 4.83 -6.65 -8.06
CA GLN A 198 5.25 -5.60 -7.15
C GLN A 198 5.98 -4.47 -7.91
N GLY A 199 6.96 -4.84 -8.74
CA GLY A 199 7.71 -3.88 -9.56
C GLY A 199 8.50 -2.90 -8.70
N ARG A 200 8.46 -1.60 -9.03
CA ARG A 200 9.24 -0.57 -8.29
C ARG A 200 8.55 -0.05 -7.03
N ARG A 201 7.29 -0.45 -6.80
CA ARG A 201 6.44 0.05 -5.71
C ARG A 201 6.85 -0.55 -4.37
N SER A 202 6.39 0.08 -3.28
CA SER A 202 6.47 -0.55 -1.96
C SER A 202 5.61 -1.81 -1.91
N VAL A 203 5.95 -2.75 -1.02
CA VAL A 203 5.10 -3.93 -0.79
C VAL A 203 3.72 -3.50 -0.26
N ALA A 204 3.65 -2.41 0.52
CA ALA A 204 2.39 -1.88 1.04
C ALA A 204 1.44 -1.39 -0.08
N GLU A 205 1.93 -0.57 -1.01
CA GLU A 205 1.15 -0.11 -2.17
C GLU A 205 0.74 -1.29 -3.05
N PHE A 206 1.68 -2.19 -3.34
CA PHE A 206 1.40 -3.40 -4.11
C PHE A 206 0.33 -4.28 -3.44
N ALA A 207 0.36 -4.42 -2.12
CA ALA A 207 -0.60 -5.22 -1.38
C ALA A 207 -2.03 -4.67 -1.48
N ILE A 208 -2.20 -3.34 -1.59
CA ILE A 208 -3.51 -2.72 -1.81
C ILE A 208 -4.05 -3.16 -3.17
N ASP A 209 -3.27 -2.99 -4.24
CA ASP A 209 -3.68 -3.38 -5.60
C ASP A 209 -3.97 -4.87 -5.69
N PHE A 210 -3.14 -5.69 -5.04
CA PHE A 210 -3.33 -7.13 -4.98
C PHE A 210 -4.66 -7.48 -4.31
N ARG A 211 -4.97 -6.88 -3.16
CA ARG A 211 -6.25 -7.15 -2.46
C ARG A 211 -7.46 -6.73 -3.29
N ILE A 212 -7.38 -5.58 -3.97
CA ILE A 212 -8.45 -5.12 -4.87
C ILE A 212 -8.71 -6.15 -5.98
N LYS A 213 -7.66 -6.63 -6.66
CA LYS A 213 -7.79 -7.63 -7.73
C LYS A 213 -8.19 -9.01 -7.19
N ALA A 214 -7.67 -9.40 -6.03
CA ALA A 214 -7.98 -10.67 -5.38
C ALA A 214 -9.49 -10.76 -5.06
N ALA A 215 -10.07 -9.68 -4.51
CA ALA A 215 -11.49 -9.62 -4.19
C ALA A 215 -12.39 -9.81 -5.44
N ALA A 216 -11.98 -9.29 -6.59
CA ALA A 216 -12.72 -9.44 -7.84
C ALA A 216 -12.57 -10.84 -8.48
N SER A 217 -11.41 -11.49 -8.29
CA SER A 217 -11.08 -12.77 -8.94
C SER A 217 -11.88 -13.99 -8.45
N GLY A 218 -12.40 -13.96 -7.22
CA GLY A 218 -13.08 -15.12 -6.61
C GLY A 218 -12.16 -16.30 -6.24
N TRP A 219 -10.84 -16.10 -6.20
CA TRP A 219 -9.87 -17.14 -5.87
C TRP A 219 -9.90 -17.54 -4.39
N GLY A 220 -9.59 -18.81 -4.11
CA GLY A 220 -9.41 -19.30 -2.75
C GLY A 220 -8.12 -18.80 -2.09
N GLN A 221 -8.10 -18.77 -0.77
CA GLN A 221 -6.98 -18.19 0.01
C GLN A 221 -5.63 -18.86 -0.26
N THR A 222 -5.59 -20.17 -0.48
CA THR A 222 -4.35 -20.89 -0.83
C THR A 222 -3.77 -20.43 -2.17
N ALA A 223 -4.63 -20.25 -3.19
CA ALA A 223 -4.22 -19.77 -4.50
C ALA A 223 -3.77 -18.31 -4.43
N LEU A 224 -4.49 -17.47 -3.67
CA LEU A 224 -4.11 -16.07 -3.44
C LEU A 224 -2.76 -15.94 -2.73
N LYS A 225 -2.49 -16.76 -1.72
CA LYS A 225 -1.19 -16.80 -1.03
C LYS A 225 -0.05 -17.13 -2.00
N SER A 226 -0.21 -18.16 -2.83
CA SER A 226 0.78 -18.54 -3.85
C SER A 226 0.96 -17.43 -4.90
N ALA A 227 -0.13 -16.88 -5.44
CA ALA A 227 -0.08 -15.79 -6.42
C ALA A 227 0.63 -14.55 -5.86
N TYR A 228 0.33 -14.17 -4.61
CA TYR A 228 0.99 -13.06 -3.92
C TYR A 228 2.50 -13.29 -3.84
N PHE A 229 2.93 -14.47 -3.37
CA PHE A 229 4.34 -14.82 -3.29
C PHE A 229 5.05 -14.70 -4.64
N HIS A 230 4.45 -15.21 -5.72
CA HIS A 230 5.02 -15.14 -7.07
C HIS A 230 4.99 -13.73 -7.70
N ALA A 231 4.17 -12.83 -7.16
CA ALA A 231 4.07 -11.45 -7.60
C ALA A 231 5.08 -10.51 -6.91
N LEU A 232 5.67 -10.92 -5.78
CA LEU A 232 6.71 -10.18 -5.09
C LEU A 232 8.04 -10.14 -5.88
N ASN A 233 8.86 -9.14 -5.57
CA ASN A 233 10.22 -9.04 -6.09
C ASN A 233 11.14 -10.07 -5.44
N ASP A 234 12.17 -10.51 -6.18
CA ASP A 234 13.07 -11.55 -5.72
C ASP A 234 13.84 -11.16 -4.46
N SER A 235 14.20 -9.87 -4.30
CA SER A 235 14.83 -9.39 -3.06
C SER A 235 13.99 -9.63 -1.79
N ILE A 236 12.66 -9.65 -1.91
CA ILE A 236 11.77 -9.97 -0.79
C ILE A 236 11.68 -11.48 -0.62
N LYS A 237 11.61 -12.24 -1.74
CA LYS A 237 11.59 -13.71 -1.71
C LYS A 237 12.86 -14.29 -1.09
N ASP A 238 14.02 -13.68 -1.36
CA ASP A 238 15.31 -14.08 -0.80
C ASP A 238 15.31 -13.96 0.73
N GLU A 239 14.75 -12.86 1.26
CA GLU A 239 14.60 -12.66 2.71
C GLU A 239 13.51 -13.57 3.31
N LEU A 240 12.50 -13.96 2.53
CA LEU A 240 11.49 -14.94 2.96
C LEU A 240 12.05 -16.36 3.01
N ALA A 241 13.04 -16.71 2.18
CA ALA A 241 13.57 -18.07 2.10
C ALA A 241 14.24 -18.56 3.39
N VAL A 242 14.63 -17.65 4.28
CA VAL A 242 15.26 -17.94 5.58
C VAL A 242 14.27 -17.90 6.76
N LEU A 243 13.00 -17.64 6.49
CA LEU A 243 11.95 -17.51 7.51
C LEU A 243 10.95 -18.66 7.41
N ASP A 244 10.27 -18.94 8.52
CA ASP A 244 9.17 -19.89 8.53
C ASP A 244 8.04 -19.43 7.61
N GLU A 245 7.45 -20.38 6.89
CA GLU A 245 6.37 -20.09 5.96
C GLU A 245 5.12 -19.58 6.73
N PRO A 246 4.63 -18.37 6.44
CA PRO A 246 3.42 -17.84 7.09
C PRO A 246 2.21 -18.73 6.82
N LYS A 247 1.30 -18.91 7.77
CA LYS A 247 0.16 -19.83 7.57
C LYS A 247 -0.91 -19.23 6.68
N THR A 248 -1.12 -17.92 6.78
CA THR A 248 -2.18 -17.20 6.07
C THR A 248 -1.63 -16.16 5.09
N LEU A 249 -2.45 -15.75 4.12
CA LEU A 249 -2.13 -14.66 3.20
C LEU A 249 -1.86 -13.35 3.96
N GLU A 250 -2.68 -13.05 4.97
CA GLU A 250 -2.55 -11.82 5.75
C GLU A 250 -1.26 -11.78 6.59
N GLU A 251 -0.85 -12.91 7.18
CA GLU A 251 0.46 -13.01 7.83
C GLU A 251 1.60 -12.78 6.84
N LEU A 252 1.51 -13.36 5.62
CA LEU A 252 2.51 -13.16 4.57
C LEU A 252 2.58 -11.69 4.12
N ILE A 253 1.44 -11.03 3.91
CA ILE A 253 1.40 -9.60 3.55
C ILE A 253 2.04 -8.76 4.67
N ASN A 254 1.67 -8.99 5.93
CA ASN A 254 2.21 -8.22 7.05
C ASN A 254 3.72 -8.46 7.26
N LEU A 255 4.20 -9.68 7.05
CA LEU A 255 5.62 -10.00 7.12
C LEU A 255 6.40 -9.28 6.01
N THR A 256 5.92 -9.35 4.77
CA THR A 256 6.61 -8.78 3.60
C THR A 256 6.61 -7.25 3.62
N ILE A 257 5.57 -6.60 4.13
CA ILE A 257 5.56 -5.13 4.38
C ILE A 257 6.65 -4.75 5.37
N ARG A 258 6.79 -5.49 6.49
CA ARG A 258 7.85 -5.22 7.49
C ARG A 258 9.25 -5.41 6.91
N LEU A 259 9.46 -6.46 6.12
CA LEU A 259 10.72 -6.72 5.43
C LEU A 259 11.07 -5.61 4.43
N ASP A 260 10.13 -5.21 3.58
CA ASP A 260 10.32 -4.13 2.60
C ASP A 260 10.67 -2.81 3.28
N ASN A 261 9.98 -2.45 4.37
CA ASN A 261 10.30 -1.27 5.16
C ASN A 261 11.72 -1.32 5.71
N ARG A 262 12.16 -2.47 6.27
CA ARG A 262 13.52 -2.64 6.81
C ARG A 262 14.58 -2.55 5.70
N LEU A 263 14.36 -3.21 4.57
CA LEU A 263 15.26 -3.18 3.42
C LEU A 263 15.40 -1.77 2.86
N ARG A 264 14.28 -1.04 2.70
CA ARG A 264 14.28 0.35 2.24
C ARG A 264 15.00 1.26 3.20
N SER A 265 14.78 1.14 4.51
CA SER A 265 15.50 1.91 5.53
C SER A 265 17.01 1.67 5.45
N ARG A 266 17.44 0.40 5.42
CA ARG A 266 18.86 0.02 5.26
C ARG A 266 19.46 0.59 3.98
N ASN A 267 18.72 0.54 2.86
CA ASN A 267 19.21 1.07 1.58
C ASN A 267 19.35 2.60 1.62
N ARG A 268 18.44 3.32 2.30
CA ARG A 268 18.57 4.76 2.53
C ARG A 268 19.78 5.10 3.39
N GLU A 269 20.06 4.32 4.44
CA GLU A 269 21.26 4.50 5.27
C GLU A 269 22.54 4.27 4.47
N ARG A 270 22.60 3.20 3.67
CA ARG A 270 23.73 2.93 2.77
C ARG A 270 23.93 4.06 1.76
N ALA A 271 22.84 4.58 1.18
CA ALA A 271 22.91 5.70 0.24
C ALA A 271 23.45 6.98 0.91
N LYS A 272 23.02 7.27 2.15
CA LYS A 272 23.55 8.39 2.95
C LYS A 272 25.02 8.19 3.33
N SER A 273 25.42 6.96 3.65
CA SER A 273 26.82 6.62 3.94
C SER A 273 27.73 6.70 2.71
N CYS A 274 27.17 6.72 1.50
CA CYS A 274 27.90 6.76 0.24
C CYS A 274 27.98 8.18 -0.37
N HIS A 275 27.72 9.24 0.41
CA HIS A 275 28.09 10.59 -0.01
C HIS A 275 29.61 10.64 -0.23
N PRO A 276 30.09 11.12 -1.39
CA PRO A 276 31.50 11.12 -1.69
C PRO A 276 32.18 12.06 -0.71
N PHE A 277 33.03 11.51 0.15
CA PHE A 277 34.20 12.26 0.59
C PHE A 277 34.93 12.64 -0.70
N VAL A 278 34.69 13.88 -1.15
CA VAL A 278 35.58 14.55 -2.08
C VAL A 278 36.93 14.50 -1.40
N ARG A 279 37.78 13.55 -1.80
CA ARG A 279 39.21 13.62 -1.55
C ARG A 279 39.70 14.83 -2.33
N SER A 280 39.57 15.99 -1.70
CA SER A 280 40.39 17.15 -1.98
C SER A 280 41.80 16.74 -1.64
N CYS A 281 42.53 16.20 -2.62
CA CYS A 281 43.97 16.08 -2.56
C CYS A 281 44.52 17.51 -2.68
N SER A 282 44.41 18.27 -1.60
CA SER A 282 45.22 19.47 -1.41
C SER A 282 46.55 19.03 -0.83
N ASP A 283 47.59 19.30 -1.60
CA ASP A 283 48.97 19.49 -1.16
C ASP A 283 49.08 19.84 0.33
N LYS A 284 49.73 18.97 1.10
CA LYS A 284 50.66 19.37 2.15
C LYS A 284 51.86 18.44 2.15
N THR A 285 52.92 18.98 1.57
CA THR A 285 54.32 18.74 1.89
C THR A 285 54.55 18.35 3.36
N SER A 286 55.09 17.16 3.59
CA SER A 286 55.92 16.89 4.76
C SER A 286 57.13 16.06 4.33
N ASN A 287 58.28 16.73 4.32
CA ASN A 287 59.59 16.11 4.24
C ASN A 287 59.74 15.05 5.34
N SER A 288 60.13 13.84 4.96
CA SER A 288 60.98 13.00 5.81
C SER A 288 61.98 12.27 4.93
N ALA A 289 63.24 12.38 5.31
CA ALA A 289 64.42 11.98 4.57
C ALA A 289 64.65 10.45 4.60
N PHE A 290 64.93 9.88 3.41
CA PHE A 290 65.96 8.88 3.03
C PHE A 290 66.60 7.95 4.10
N PRO A 291 66.96 6.69 3.75
CA PRO A 291 67.95 6.45 2.68
C PRO A 291 67.75 5.26 1.73
N SER A 292 68.49 5.38 0.63
CA SER A 292 68.73 4.45 -0.48
C SER A 292 68.97 2.99 -0.10
N SER A 293 68.52 2.09 -0.97
CA SER A 293 69.33 0.96 -1.40
C SER A 293 69.24 0.81 -2.93
N GLU A 294 70.42 0.65 -3.52
CA GLU A 294 70.75 0.59 -4.94
C GLU A 294 70.51 -0.83 -5.54
N PRO A 295 70.72 -1.03 -6.87
CA PRO A 295 69.96 -1.96 -7.70
C PRO A 295 70.66 -3.32 -7.91
N ALA A 296 69.87 -4.32 -8.33
CA ALA A 296 70.40 -5.53 -8.95
C ALA A 296 69.52 -5.96 -10.16
N GLU A 297 70.10 -5.77 -11.32
CA GLU A 297 69.98 -6.50 -12.60
C GLU A 297 69.96 -8.03 -12.38
N THR A 298 69.43 -8.95 -13.19
CA THR A 298 68.84 -8.97 -14.54
C THR A 298 68.22 -10.36 -14.82
N GLU A 299 67.12 -10.37 -15.60
CA GLU A 299 66.69 -11.36 -16.61
C GLU A 299 66.00 -12.71 -16.27
N PRO A 300 65.24 -13.34 -17.22
CA PRO A 300 64.51 -12.84 -18.40
C PRO A 300 63.07 -13.41 -18.49
N MET A 301 62.32 -13.03 -19.55
CA MET A 301 61.01 -13.55 -19.98
C MET A 301 59.73 -12.96 -19.37
N GLN A 302 59.40 -11.70 -19.70
CA GLN A 302 57.98 -11.32 -19.80
C GLN A 302 57.73 -10.25 -20.86
N ILE A 303 57.78 -10.68 -22.13
CA ILE A 303 57.34 -9.87 -23.27
C ILE A 303 55.81 -9.87 -23.23
N GLY A 304 55.19 -8.82 -22.67
CA GLY A 304 53.73 -8.73 -22.66
C GLY A 304 53.08 -7.51 -22.03
N SER A 305 53.76 -6.71 -21.19
CA SER A 305 53.15 -5.48 -20.69
C SER A 305 54.17 -4.37 -20.44
N THR A 306 54.45 -3.59 -21.48
CA THR A 306 55.08 -2.28 -21.30
C THR A 306 54.07 -1.33 -20.66
N ARG A 307 54.07 -1.26 -19.32
CA ARG A 307 53.43 -0.13 -18.63
C ARG A 307 54.30 1.10 -18.91
N LEU A 308 53.90 1.91 -19.90
CA LEU A 308 54.55 3.19 -20.17
C LEU A 308 54.49 4.06 -18.90
N SER A 309 55.60 4.75 -18.61
CA SER A 309 55.59 5.74 -17.53
C SER A 309 54.55 6.83 -17.84
N PRO A 310 53.97 7.48 -16.82
CA PRO A 310 52.98 8.54 -17.02
C PRO A 310 53.52 9.67 -17.91
N GLU A 311 54.80 10.00 -17.78
CA GLU A 311 55.50 11.03 -18.56
C GLU A 311 55.63 10.63 -20.03
N GLU A 312 56.04 9.38 -20.30
CA GLU A 312 56.17 8.88 -21.68
C GLU A 312 54.80 8.75 -22.36
N ARG A 313 53.75 8.40 -21.61
CA ARG A 313 52.38 8.38 -22.11
C ARG A 313 51.90 9.77 -22.52
N LEU A 314 52.19 10.78 -21.71
CA LEU A 314 51.86 12.18 -22.00
C LEU A 314 52.62 12.71 -23.20
N ARG A 315 53.90 12.39 -23.32
CA ARG A 315 54.71 12.76 -24.49
C ARG A 315 54.16 12.15 -25.77
N ARG A 316 53.93 10.83 -25.79
CA ARG A 316 53.36 10.14 -26.96
C ARG A 316 51.96 10.66 -27.32
N PHE A 317 51.16 11.05 -26.33
CA PHE A 317 49.87 11.67 -26.57
C PHE A 317 50.00 13.06 -27.22
N LYS A 318 50.91 13.90 -26.72
CA LYS A 318 51.16 15.24 -27.28
C LYS A 318 51.75 15.20 -28.68
N GLU A 319 52.65 14.25 -28.95
CA GLU A 319 53.32 14.08 -30.23
C GLU A 319 52.53 13.21 -31.23
N ASN A 320 51.29 12.81 -30.90
CA ASN A 320 50.43 11.93 -31.71
C ASN A 320 51.09 10.60 -32.13
N LEU A 321 51.87 10.02 -31.23
CA LEU A 321 52.56 8.74 -31.40
C LEU A 321 51.70 7.60 -30.85
N CYS A 322 51.85 6.41 -31.43
CA CYS A 322 51.12 5.22 -31.01
C CYS A 322 51.48 4.82 -29.56
N LEU A 323 50.47 4.68 -28.71
CA LEU A 323 50.64 4.30 -27.29
C LEU A 323 51.14 2.86 -27.07
N TYR A 324 51.30 2.06 -28.13
CA TYR A 324 51.83 0.70 -28.05
C TYR A 324 53.25 0.60 -28.59
N CYS A 325 53.50 1.01 -29.85
CA CYS A 325 54.83 0.93 -30.47
C CYS A 325 55.62 2.25 -30.48
N GLY A 326 54.98 3.40 -30.26
CA GLY A 326 55.65 4.72 -30.27
C GLY A 326 55.84 5.36 -31.65
N GLU A 327 55.36 4.75 -32.73
CA GLU A 327 55.47 5.30 -34.09
C GLU A 327 54.35 6.30 -34.41
N SER A 328 54.64 7.26 -35.30
CA SER A 328 53.68 8.25 -35.80
C SER A 328 52.79 7.66 -36.92
N GLY A 329 51.66 8.31 -37.19
CA GLY A 329 50.77 7.97 -38.31
C GLY A 329 49.67 6.94 -38.00
N HIS A 330 49.62 6.36 -36.79
CA HIS A 330 48.54 5.47 -36.38
C HIS A 330 48.30 5.48 -34.86
N ARG A 331 47.12 5.04 -34.41
CA ARG A 331 46.76 4.95 -32.98
C ARG A 331 46.86 3.50 -32.51
N ILE A 332 46.82 3.29 -31.19
CA ILE A 332 46.90 1.95 -30.57
C ILE A 332 45.88 0.94 -31.13
N SER A 333 44.73 1.41 -31.58
CA SER A 333 43.67 0.60 -32.21
C SER A 333 44.06 0.06 -33.59
N THR A 334 44.91 0.77 -34.33
CA THR A 334 45.36 0.42 -35.69
C THR A 334 46.84 0.03 -35.73
N CYS A 335 47.43 -0.33 -34.59
CA CYS A 335 48.85 -0.64 -34.50
C CYS A 335 49.21 -1.99 -35.16
N PRO A 336 50.05 -2.01 -36.21
CA PRO A 336 50.46 -3.25 -36.89
C PRO A 336 51.22 -4.20 -35.96
N SER A 337 52.01 -3.65 -35.03
CA SER A 337 52.80 -4.41 -34.06
C SER A 337 51.92 -5.15 -33.05
N LYS A 338 50.73 -4.61 -32.73
CA LYS A 338 49.75 -5.29 -31.87
C LYS A 338 49.10 -6.47 -32.59
N ALA A 339 48.79 -6.32 -33.88
CA ALA A 339 48.24 -7.40 -34.69
C ALA A 339 49.25 -8.56 -34.86
N LYS A 340 50.54 -8.25 -35.08
CA LYS A 340 51.61 -9.25 -35.17
C LYS A 340 51.88 -9.96 -33.83
N ALA A 341 51.75 -9.27 -32.70
CA ALA A 341 51.90 -9.87 -31.37
C ALA A 341 50.81 -10.91 -31.05
N VAL A 342 49.57 -10.68 -31.48
CA VAL A 342 48.45 -11.63 -31.29
C VAL A 342 48.61 -12.89 -32.15
N VAL A 343 49.16 -12.76 -33.37
CA VAL A 343 49.40 -13.92 -34.26
C VAL A 343 50.51 -14.83 -33.72
N ARG A 344 51.52 -14.28 -33.05
CA ARG A 344 52.60 -15.07 -32.42
C ARG A 344 52.17 -15.85 -31.16
N GLN A 345 51.10 -15.44 -30.49
CA GLN A 345 50.57 -16.16 -29.32
C GLN A 345 49.59 -17.29 -29.66
N ARG A 346 49.20 -17.43 -30.94
CA ARG A 346 48.26 -18.47 -31.42
C ARG A 346 48.92 -19.56 -32.28
N LYS A 347 50.24 -19.70 -32.22
CA LYS A 347 50.98 -20.78 -32.87
C LYS A 347 51.65 -21.68 -31.84
#